data_AF-A0A829FFB5-F1
#
_entry.id   AF-A0A829FFB5-F1
#
_cell.length_a   1.000
_cell.length_b   1.000
_cell.length_c   1.000
_cell.angle_alpha   90.00
_cell.angle_beta   90.00
_cell.angle_gamma   90.00
#
_symmetry.space_group_name_H-M   'P 1'
#
loop_
_entity.id
_entity.type
_entity.pdbx_description
1 polymer ?
#
loop_
_entity_poly.entity_id
_entity_poly.type
_entity_poly.pdbx_seq_one_letter_code
_entity_poly.pdbx_strand_id
1 'polypeptide(L)'
;MAKRKVVVALGGNAILSTDASAKAQQEALMETAKYLVKFIEQGDELIISHGNGPQVGNLLIQQQAADSEKTPAMPLDTCVAMTEGSIGYWLQNAMGEVLKEKGIDKDVVSLVTQVIVDENDPSFKNPSKPVGPFYTEEEAKEQMNADSTVTFKEDAGRGWRKVVASPKPISIKEARVIETLVDQGVITVSVGGGGIPVVETATGLEGREAVIDKDFASEKLAEIIDADLLIVLTGVDNVYVNYQKPDQKKLETVTVSEMKQYIDEKQFAPGSMLPKVEAAIAFVEAKPNAKAIITSLENIENLLASEEGTIIVAD
;
A
#
# COMPACT_ATOMS: atom_id res chain seq x y z
N MET A 1 -24.71 10.65 -15.21
CA MET A 1 -23.39 11.25 -14.89
C MET A 1 -22.41 10.09 -14.74
N ALA A 2 -21.16 10.24 -15.14
CA ALA A 2 -20.15 9.23 -14.84
C ALA A 2 -20.03 9.09 -13.31
N LYS A 3 -19.87 7.87 -12.81
CA LYS A 3 -19.63 7.62 -11.39
C LYS A 3 -18.20 8.00 -11.07
N ARG A 4 -17.97 8.51 -9.85
CA ARG A 4 -16.65 8.90 -9.38
C ARG A 4 -15.82 7.65 -9.08
N LYS A 5 -14.61 7.54 -9.63
CA LYS A 5 -13.65 6.46 -9.35
C LYS A 5 -12.79 6.83 -8.15
N VAL A 6 -12.85 6.01 -7.10
CA VAL A 6 -12.15 6.23 -5.83
C VAL A 6 -11.19 5.07 -5.58
N VAL A 7 -9.89 5.38 -5.54
CA VAL A 7 -8.85 4.43 -5.14
C VAL A 7 -8.56 4.63 -3.65
N VAL A 8 -8.73 3.59 -2.84
CA VAL A 8 -8.45 3.60 -1.40
C VAL A 8 -7.26 2.70 -1.09
N ALA A 9 -6.15 3.30 -0.67
CA ALA A 9 -4.95 2.61 -0.23
C ALA A 9 -5.00 2.33 1.28
N LEU A 10 -5.21 1.06 1.62
CA LEU A 10 -5.29 0.59 3.00
C LEU A 10 -3.90 0.55 3.66
N GLY A 11 -3.78 1.23 4.81
CA GLY A 11 -2.62 1.14 5.69
C GLY A 11 -2.55 -0.20 6.44
N GLY A 12 -1.42 -0.46 7.13
CA GLY A 12 -1.24 -1.70 7.90
C GLY A 12 -2.29 -1.91 8.99
N ASN A 13 -2.80 -0.83 9.59
CA ASN A 13 -3.82 -0.87 10.65
C ASN A 13 -5.20 -1.35 10.15
N ALA A 14 -5.44 -1.31 8.83
CA ALA A 14 -6.69 -1.80 8.24
C ALA A 14 -6.73 -3.34 8.17
N ILE A 15 -5.57 -4.00 8.30
CA ILE A 15 -5.45 -5.46 8.22
C ILE A 15 -4.96 -6.03 9.54
N LEU A 16 -3.96 -5.40 10.16
CA LEU A 16 -3.29 -5.93 11.34
C LEU A 16 -3.76 -5.20 12.61
N SER A 17 -4.11 -5.98 13.63
CA SER A 17 -4.35 -5.49 14.99
C SER A 17 -3.12 -5.75 15.89
N THR A 18 -3.23 -5.57 17.21
CA THR A 18 -2.18 -6.02 18.14
C THR A 18 -2.01 -7.55 18.16
N ASP A 19 -3.03 -8.29 17.73
CA ASP A 19 -2.97 -9.73 17.48
C ASP A 19 -2.70 -10.01 15.99
N ALA A 20 -1.62 -10.75 15.71
CA ALA A 20 -1.20 -11.13 14.36
C ALA A 20 -1.91 -12.41 13.84
N SER A 21 -2.81 -13.01 14.62
CA SER A 21 -3.56 -14.20 14.21
C SER A 21 -4.40 -13.94 12.97
N ALA A 22 -4.63 -14.99 12.16
CA ALA A 22 -5.47 -14.88 10.97
C ALA A 22 -6.90 -14.42 11.32
N LYS A 23 -7.43 -14.87 12.46
CA LYS A 23 -8.75 -14.48 12.95
C LYS A 23 -8.82 -12.97 13.23
N ALA A 24 -7.85 -12.42 13.97
CA ALA A 24 -7.83 -11.00 14.29
C ALA A 24 -7.66 -10.13 13.02
N GLN A 25 -6.89 -10.59 12.03
CA GLN A 25 -6.75 -9.89 10.76
C GLN A 25 -8.03 -9.91 9.92
N GLN A 26 -8.78 -11.02 9.93
CA GLN A 26 -10.09 -11.11 9.30
C GLN A 26 -11.12 -10.19 9.97
N GLU A 27 -11.11 -10.12 11.31
CA GLU A 27 -11.97 -9.20 12.07
C GLU A 27 -11.64 -7.73 11.75
N ALA A 28 -10.36 -7.36 11.66
CA ALA A 28 -9.94 -6.02 11.25
C ALA A 28 -10.40 -5.66 9.82
N LEU A 29 -10.30 -6.61 8.89
CA LEU A 29 -10.80 -6.44 7.52
C LEU A 29 -12.32 -6.33 7.46
N MET A 30 -13.05 -7.03 8.34
CA MET A 30 -14.50 -6.88 8.47
C MET A 30 -14.89 -5.47 8.91
N GLU A 31 -14.20 -4.91 9.91
CA GLU A 31 -14.42 -3.51 10.31
C GLU A 31 -14.06 -2.55 9.19
N THR A 32 -12.93 -2.77 8.50
CA THR A 32 -12.55 -1.97 7.32
C THR A 32 -13.62 -1.99 6.25
N ALA A 33 -14.19 -3.15 5.93
CA ALA A 33 -15.25 -3.28 4.91
C ALA A 33 -16.50 -2.45 5.25
N LYS A 34 -16.87 -2.33 6.53
CA LYS A 34 -17.99 -1.48 6.99
C LYS A 34 -17.76 0.01 6.75
N TYR A 35 -16.51 0.47 6.73
CA TYR A 35 -16.18 1.84 6.33
C TYR A 35 -16.17 1.98 4.80
N LEU A 36 -15.56 1.03 4.10
CA LEU A 36 -15.41 1.08 2.64
C LEU A 36 -16.75 1.04 1.89
N VAL A 37 -17.74 0.30 2.40
CA VAL A 37 -19.07 0.23 1.78
C VAL A 37 -19.75 1.60 1.63
N LYS A 38 -19.37 2.59 2.45
CA LYS A 38 -19.97 3.94 2.42
C LYS A 38 -19.70 4.68 1.12
N PHE A 39 -18.53 4.47 0.49
CA PHE A 39 -18.26 4.99 -0.85
C PHE A 39 -19.23 4.41 -1.87
N ILE A 40 -19.51 3.11 -1.76
CA ILE A 40 -20.44 2.41 -2.65
C ILE A 40 -21.88 2.88 -2.44
N GLU A 41 -22.30 3.08 -1.18
CA GLU A 41 -23.62 3.64 -0.83
C GLU A 41 -23.83 5.05 -1.40
N GLN A 42 -22.76 5.84 -1.54
CA GLN A 42 -22.79 7.16 -2.20
C GLN A 42 -22.72 7.10 -3.72
N GLY A 43 -22.56 5.91 -4.30
CA GLY A 43 -22.54 5.70 -5.75
C GLY A 43 -21.15 5.72 -6.39
N ASP A 44 -20.08 5.71 -5.59
CA ASP A 44 -18.71 5.64 -6.09
C ASP A 44 -18.37 4.26 -6.68
N GLU A 45 -17.43 4.27 -7.62
CA GLU A 45 -16.72 3.09 -8.08
C GLU A 45 -15.46 2.92 -7.23
N LEU A 46 -15.45 1.87 -6.41
CA LEU A 46 -14.41 1.65 -5.40
C LEU A 46 -13.34 0.69 -5.94
N ILE A 47 -12.09 1.13 -5.84
CA ILE A 47 -10.88 0.34 -6.06
C ILE A 47 -10.13 0.31 -4.73
N ILE A 48 -9.74 -0.87 -4.28
CA ILE A 48 -9.05 -1.06 -3.01
C ILE A 48 -7.64 -1.57 -3.29
N SER A 49 -6.65 -0.94 -2.69
CA SER A 49 -5.29 -1.49 -2.59
C SER A 49 -4.91 -1.59 -1.12
N HIS A 50 -3.84 -2.32 -0.81
CA HIS A 50 -3.44 -2.51 0.58
C HIS A 50 -1.93 -2.71 0.73
N GLY A 51 -1.40 -2.46 1.92
CA GLY A 51 -0.07 -2.92 2.31
C GLY A 51 -0.04 -4.40 2.68
N ASN A 52 1.17 -4.99 2.79
CA ASN A 52 1.36 -6.37 3.24
C ASN A 52 2.56 -6.55 4.18
N GLY A 53 3.19 -5.46 4.64
CA GLY A 53 4.50 -5.50 5.31
C GLY A 53 4.61 -6.54 6.44
N PRO A 54 3.69 -6.54 7.43
CA PRO A 54 3.67 -7.57 8.47
C PRO A 54 3.42 -8.98 7.93
N GLN A 55 2.51 -9.14 6.97
CA GLN A 55 2.09 -10.43 6.42
C GLN A 55 3.21 -11.07 5.59
N VAL A 56 3.84 -10.31 4.68
CA VAL A 56 4.96 -10.78 3.87
C VAL A 56 6.20 -11.02 4.73
N GLY A 57 6.40 -10.21 5.77
CA GLY A 57 7.44 -10.44 6.77
C GLY A 57 7.26 -11.77 7.50
N ASN A 58 6.06 -12.06 8.00
CA ASN A 58 5.77 -13.34 8.65
C ASN A 58 5.90 -14.53 7.69
N LEU A 59 5.45 -14.38 6.44
CA LEU A 59 5.58 -15.42 5.43
C LEU A 59 7.04 -15.70 5.10
N LEU A 60 7.89 -14.67 4.99
CA LEU A 60 9.33 -14.86 4.80
C LEU A 60 9.97 -15.65 5.93
N ILE A 61 9.57 -15.41 7.18
CA ILE A 61 10.05 -16.19 8.34
C ILE A 61 9.68 -17.66 8.19
N GLN A 62 8.44 -17.93 7.76
CA GLN A 62 7.96 -19.30 7.53
C GLN A 62 8.72 -19.97 6.39
N GLN A 63 9.00 -19.26 5.30
CA GLN A 63 9.81 -19.76 4.19
C GLN A 63 11.22 -20.10 4.65
N GLN A 64 11.88 -19.19 5.38
CA GLN A 64 13.22 -19.42 5.93
C GLN A 64 13.26 -20.61 6.89
N ALA A 65 12.26 -20.75 7.77
CA ALA A 65 12.21 -21.84 8.73
C ALA A 65 11.94 -23.22 8.09
N ALA A 66 11.27 -23.24 6.93
CA ALA A 66 10.97 -24.45 6.18
C ALA A 66 12.01 -24.79 5.10
N ASP A 67 12.95 -23.89 4.83
CA ASP A 67 13.90 -24.00 3.72
C ASP A 67 14.75 -25.27 3.82
N SER A 68 14.66 -26.09 2.78
CA SER A 68 15.37 -27.35 2.69
C SER A 68 15.40 -27.86 1.25
N GLU A 69 16.27 -28.82 0.92
CA GLU A 69 16.29 -29.44 -0.41
C GLU A 69 14.93 -30.03 -0.84
N LYS A 70 14.10 -30.45 0.11
CA LYS A 70 12.76 -31.01 -0.14
C LYS A 70 11.66 -29.95 -0.23
N THR A 71 11.86 -28.81 0.43
CA THR A 71 10.91 -27.72 0.54
C THR A 71 11.68 -26.39 0.45
N PRO A 72 12.16 -26.01 -0.74
CA PRO A 72 12.96 -24.80 -0.88
C PRO A 72 12.10 -23.56 -0.60
N ALA A 73 12.70 -22.57 0.07
CA ALA A 73 12.06 -21.29 0.34
C ALA A 73 11.70 -20.57 -0.96
N MET A 74 10.50 -19.99 -0.98
CA MET A 74 10.08 -19.11 -2.07
C MET A 74 10.71 -17.72 -1.95
N PRO A 75 11.07 -17.10 -3.08
CA PRO A 75 11.62 -15.75 -3.09
C PRO A 75 10.57 -14.70 -2.67
N LEU A 76 11.05 -13.50 -2.36
CA LEU A 76 10.22 -12.42 -1.81
C LEU A 76 9.07 -11.99 -2.73
N ASP A 77 9.32 -11.83 -4.02
CA ASP A 77 8.30 -11.49 -5.02
C ASP A 77 7.16 -12.52 -5.04
N THR A 78 7.49 -13.81 -4.95
CA THR A 78 6.50 -14.89 -4.81
C THR A 78 5.77 -14.81 -3.47
N CYS A 79 6.45 -14.44 -2.39
CA CYS A 79 5.80 -14.19 -1.09
C CYS A 79 4.82 -13.00 -1.16
N VAL A 80 5.14 -11.95 -1.91
CA VAL A 80 4.20 -10.84 -2.19
C VAL A 80 2.94 -11.39 -2.86
N ALA A 81 3.10 -12.18 -3.92
CA ALA A 81 1.98 -12.83 -4.63
C ALA A 81 1.09 -13.68 -3.70
N MET A 82 1.71 -14.47 -2.81
CA MET A 82 0.99 -15.26 -1.80
C MET A 82 0.17 -14.37 -0.86
N THR A 83 0.74 -13.23 -0.42
CA THR A 83 0.03 -12.29 0.47
C THR A 83 -1.06 -11.49 -0.22
N GLU A 84 -0.93 -11.21 -1.52
CA GLU A 84 -2.04 -10.67 -2.32
C GLU A 84 -3.23 -11.63 -2.32
N GLY A 85 -2.96 -12.93 -2.56
CA GLY A 85 -3.98 -13.96 -2.52
C GLY A 85 -4.64 -14.10 -1.14
N SER A 86 -3.86 -14.14 -0.06
CA SER A 86 -4.41 -14.34 1.29
C SER A 86 -5.21 -13.13 1.78
N ILE A 87 -4.69 -11.91 1.61
CA ILE A 87 -5.35 -10.68 2.07
C ILE A 87 -6.55 -10.37 1.18
N GLY A 88 -6.40 -10.50 -0.14
CA GLY A 88 -7.47 -10.32 -1.10
C GLY A 88 -8.65 -11.26 -0.85
N TYR A 89 -8.38 -12.54 -0.56
CA TYR A 89 -9.39 -13.50 -0.16
C TYR A 89 -10.18 -13.06 1.09
N TRP A 90 -9.49 -12.63 2.15
CA TRP A 90 -10.16 -12.18 3.37
C TRP A 90 -10.98 -10.91 3.15
N LEU A 91 -10.44 -9.93 2.42
CA LEU A 91 -11.12 -8.68 2.13
C LEU A 91 -12.33 -8.89 1.20
N GLN A 92 -12.23 -9.79 0.20
CA GLN A 92 -13.37 -10.19 -0.61
C GLN A 92 -14.51 -10.75 0.23
N ASN A 93 -14.20 -11.65 1.17
CA ASN A 93 -15.22 -12.23 2.04
C ASN A 93 -15.87 -11.15 2.92
N ALA A 94 -15.05 -10.28 3.52
CA ALA A 94 -15.53 -9.17 4.35
C ALA A 94 -16.44 -8.21 3.57
N MET A 95 -16.01 -7.76 2.40
CA MET A 95 -16.81 -6.89 1.53
C MET A 95 -18.08 -7.60 1.07
N GLY A 96 -18.00 -8.87 0.65
CA GLY A 96 -19.17 -9.64 0.21
C GLY A 96 -20.23 -9.81 1.31
N GLU A 97 -19.81 -10.02 2.55
CA GLU A 97 -20.71 -10.07 3.71
C GLU A 97 -21.41 -8.73 3.93
N VAL A 98 -20.64 -7.64 4.01
CA VAL A 98 -21.17 -6.28 4.22
C VAL A 98 -22.11 -5.85 3.09
N LEU A 99 -21.75 -6.13 1.82
CA LEU A 99 -22.61 -5.83 0.66
C LEU A 99 -23.93 -6.58 0.74
N LYS A 100 -23.89 -7.86 1.11
CA LYS A 100 -25.10 -8.69 1.27
C LYS A 100 -25.98 -8.17 2.41
N GLU A 101 -25.42 -7.79 3.55
CA GLU A 101 -26.15 -7.19 4.67
C GLU A 101 -26.86 -5.89 4.26
N LYS A 102 -26.22 -5.10 3.40
CA LYS A 102 -26.75 -3.83 2.87
C LYS A 102 -27.70 -4.02 1.68
N GLY A 103 -27.88 -5.25 1.18
CA GLY A 103 -28.69 -5.52 -0.01
C GLY A 103 -28.10 -4.94 -1.30
N ILE A 104 -26.78 -4.75 -1.35
CA ILE A 104 -26.06 -4.23 -2.51
C ILE A 104 -25.58 -5.40 -3.36
N ASP A 105 -26.05 -5.46 -4.60
CA ASP A 105 -25.67 -6.48 -5.59
C ASP A 105 -24.47 -5.98 -6.42
N LYS A 106 -23.25 -6.26 -5.93
CA LYS A 106 -21.99 -5.97 -6.61
C LYS A 106 -20.98 -7.09 -6.37
N ASP A 107 -20.18 -7.39 -7.39
CA ASP A 107 -19.06 -8.31 -7.29
C ASP A 107 -17.82 -7.65 -6.69
N VAL A 108 -17.04 -8.45 -5.96
CA VAL A 108 -15.73 -8.07 -5.43
C VAL A 108 -14.69 -9.09 -5.93
N VAL A 109 -13.61 -8.62 -6.53
CA VAL A 109 -12.55 -9.49 -7.06
C VAL A 109 -11.16 -8.96 -6.71
N SER A 110 -10.30 -9.86 -6.24
CA SER A 110 -8.89 -9.62 -5.99
C SER A 110 -8.09 -10.09 -7.18
N LEU A 111 -7.25 -9.20 -7.70
CA LEU A 111 -6.36 -9.49 -8.80
C LEU A 111 -4.95 -9.61 -8.28
N VAL A 112 -4.31 -10.75 -8.58
CA VAL A 112 -2.86 -10.84 -8.50
C VAL A 112 -2.28 -9.81 -9.47
N THR A 113 -1.48 -8.88 -8.97
CA THR A 113 -1.08 -7.68 -9.70
C THR A 113 0.43 -7.58 -9.80
N GLN A 114 0.94 -7.48 -11.03
CA GLN A 114 2.35 -7.24 -11.32
C GLN A 114 2.58 -5.75 -11.57
N VAL A 115 3.65 -5.23 -10.99
CA VAL A 115 4.03 -3.82 -11.08
C VAL A 115 5.41 -3.72 -11.71
N ILE A 116 5.46 -3.03 -12.84
CA ILE A 116 6.66 -2.85 -13.64
C ILE A 116 7.54 -1.81 -12.96
N VAL A 117 8.81 -2.14 -12.76
CA VAL A 117 9.83 -1.29 -12.13
C VAL A 117 11.07 -1.16 -13.02
N ASP A 118 11.90 -0.13 -12.80
CA ASP A 118 13.17 0.02 -13.52
C ASP A 118 14.18 -0.99 -13.00
N GLU A 119 14.76 -1.83 -13.87
CA GLU A 119 15.86 -2.73 -13.51
C GLU A 119 17.09 -1.97 -12.99
N ASN A 120 17.25 -0.71 -13.38
CA ASN A 120 18.33 0.16 -12.96
C ASN A 120 17.97 1.08 -11.78
N ASP A 121 16.82 0.87 -11.13
CA ASP A 121 16.41 1.68 -9.98
C ASP A 121 17.52 1.68 -8.90
N PRO A 122 17.96 2.86 -8.41
CA PRO A 122 19.04 2.95 -7.43
C PRO A 122 18.81 2.15 -6.14
N SER A 123 17.56 1.87 -5.78
CA SER A 123 17.20 1.09 -4.60
C SER A 123 17.64 -0.38 -4.68
N PHE A 124 17.87 -0.94 -5.88
CA PHE A 124 18.49 -2.26 -6.04
C PHE A 124 19.95 -2.28 -5.58
N LYS A 125 20.66 -1.17 -5.73
CA LYS A 125 22.06 -1.04 -5.26
C LYS A 125 22.17 -0.60 -3.81
N ASN A 126 21.16 0.13 -3.30
CA ASN A 126 21.11 0.59 -1.91
C ASN A 126 19.75 0.26 -1.28
N PRO A 127 19.49 -1.02 -0.96
CA PRO A 127 18.25 -1.44 -0.33
C PRO A 127 18.08 -0.78 1.04
N SER A 128 16.89 -0.27 1.32
CA SER A 128 16.60 0.49 2.54
C SER A 128 15.32 0.05 3.25
N LYS A 129 14.45 -0.70 2.56
CA LYS A 129 13.13 -1.04 3.09
C LYS A 129 13.21 -2.29 3.96
N PRO A 130 12.90 -2.20 5.26
CA PRO A 130 13.05 -3.32 6.17
C PRO A 130 11.89 -4.32 6.02
N VAL A 131 12.21 -5.60 5.99
CA VAL A 131 11.27 -6.72 5.87
C VAL A 131 11.57 -7.81 6.89
N GLY A 132 10.56 -8.59 7.27
CA GLY A 132 10.73 -9.70 8.21
C GLY A 132 11.04 -9.25 9.66
N PRO A 133 11.55 -10.16 10.49
CA PRO A 133 11.73 -9.96 11.92
C PRO A 133 13.02 -9.17 12.22
N PHE A 134 13.27 -8.95 13.51
CA PHE A 134 14.55 -8.47 14.02
C PHE A 134 15.52 -9.63 14.24
N TYR A 135 16.78 -9.36 13.95
CA TYR A 135 17.93 -10.25 14.12
C TYR A 135 18.95 -9.57 15.03
N THR A 136 19.78 -10.38 15.68
CA THR A 136 21.01 -9.89 16.31
C THR A 136 22.02 -9.46 15.24
N GLU A 137 23.00 -8.65 15.64
CA GLU A 137 24.09 -8.27 14.74
C GLU A 137 24.89 -9.48 14.25
N GLU A 138 25.05 -10.50 15.09
CA GLU A 138 25.78 -11.73 14.75
C GLU A 138 25.04 -12.54 13.68
N GLU A 139 23.74 -12.79 13.86
CA GLU A 139 22.90 -13.50 12.88
C GLU A 139 22.83 -12.77 11.54
N ALA A 140 22.69 -11.44 11.58
CA ALA A 140 22.67 -10.62 10.37
C ALA A 140 24.01 -10.72 9.60
N LYS A 141 25.15 -10.65 10.30
CA LYS A 141 26.47 -10.81 9.70
C LYS A 141 26.70 -12.21 9.13
N GLU A 142 26.24 -13.25 9.84
CA GLU A 142 26.33 -14.63 9.35
C GLU A 142 25.59 -14.80 8.01
N GLN A 143 24.35 -14.31 7.93
CA GLN A 143 23.56 -14.39 6.70
C GLN A 143 24.16 -13.57 5.55
N MET A 144 24.64 -12.35 5.80
CA MET A 144 25.32 -11.54 4.77
C MET A 144 26.63 -12.17 4.27
N ASN A 145 27.33 -12.94 5.12
CA ASN A 145 28.52 -13.67 4.72
C ASN A 145 28.20 -14.93 3.90
N ALA A 146 27.04 -15.55 4.16
CA ALA A 146 26.57 -16.73 3.44
C ALA A 146 26.00 -16.38 2.06
N ASP A 147 25.35 -15.22 1.92
CA ASP A 147 24.74 -14.76 0.67
C ASP A 147 24.99 -13.26 0.46
N SER A 148 25.84 -12.94 -0.51
CA SER A 148 26.20 -11.57 -0.87
C SER A 148 25.06 -10.74 -1.46
N THR A 149 23.94 -11.36 -1.82
CA THR A 149 22.74 -10.66 -2.33
C THR A 149 21.84 -10.17 -1.21
N VAL A 150 22.00 -10.70 0.01
CA VAL A 150 21.21 -10.32 1.17
C VAL A 150 21.87 -9.15 1.89
N THR A 151 21.07 -8.16 2.27
CA THR A 151 21.54 -7.00 3.03
C THR A 151 20.72 -6.84 4.31
N PHE A 152 21.40 -6.54 5.42
CA PHE A 152 20.77 -6.17 6.67
C PHE A 152 21.19 -4.75 7.10
N LYS A 153 20.31 -4.03 7.78
CA LYS A 153 20.62 -2.74 8.40
C LYS A 153 20.12 -2.70 9.85
N GLU A 154 20.84 -1.94 10.67
CA GLU A 154 20.46 -1.61 12.05
C GLU A 154 19.19 -0.73 12.04
N ASP A 155 18.23 -1.04 12.92
CA ASP A 155 16.93 -0.35 13.01
C ASP A 155 16.74 0.26 14.40
N ALA A 156 17.43 1.39 14.64
CA ALA A 156 17.19 2.34 15.73
C ALA A 156 17.25 1.72 17.14
N GLY A 157 18.23 0.86 17.38
CA GLY A 157 18.48 0.16 18.64
C GLY A 157 17.61 -1.05 18.88
N ARG A 158 16.71 -1.41 17.94
CA ARG A 158 15.78 -2.54 18.08
C ARG A 158 16.34 -3.86 17.53
N GLY A 159 17.51 -3.81 16.89
CA GLY A 159 18.16 -4.94 16.25
C GLY A 159 18.44 -4.68 14.77
N TRP A 160 18.78 -5.73 14.04
CA TRP A 160 19.03 -5.71 12.61
C TRP A 160 17.83 -6.27 11.84
N ARG A 161 17.53 -5.71 10.67
CA ARG A 161 16.46 -6.22 9.80
C ARG A 161 16.99 -6.42 8.39
N LYS A 162 16.50 -7.46 7.70
CA LYS A 162 16.74 -7.63 6.27
C LYS A 162 16.16 -6.41 5.57
N VAL A 163 16.95 -5.79 4.70
CA VAL A 163 16.49 -4.69 3.86
C VAL A 163 16.47 -5.13 2.41
N VAL A 164 15.47 -4.65 1.69
CA VAL A 164 15.26 -4.96 0.26
C VAL A 164 15.08 -3.67 -0.53
N ALA A 165 15.18 -3.81 -1.85
CA ALA A 165 14.91 -2.72 -2.77
C ALA A 165 13.45 -2.27 -2.65
N SER A 166 13.22 -0.98 -2.89
CA SER A 166 11.89 -0.37 -2.91
C SER A 166 11.78 0.56 -4.11
N PRO A 167 11.84 0.00 -5.33
CA PRO A 167 11.84 0.77 -6.55
C PRO A 167 10.51 1.49 -6.75
N LYS A 168 10.53 2.59 -7.51
CA LYS A 168 9.30 3.31 -7.86
C LYS A 168 8.51 2.53 -8.92
N PRO A 169 7.17 2.48 -8.81
CA PRO A 169 6.33 1.85 -9.82
C PRO A 169 6.33 2.68 -11.11
N ILE A 170 6.65 2.05 -12.24
CA ILE A 170 6.55 2.65 -13.57
C ILE A 170 5.14 2.46 -14.13
N SER A 171 4.63 1.23 -14.04
CA SER A 171 3.33 0.86 -14.61
C SER A 171 2.76 -0.37 -13.91
N ILE A 172 1.48 -0.67 -14.17
CA ILE A 172 0.77 -1.80 -13.62
C ILE A 172 0.31 -2.68 -14.77
N LYS A 173 0.76 -3.93 -14.78
CA LYS A 173 0.55 -4.83 -15.91
C LYS A 173 -0.94 -5.10 -16.14
N GLU A 174 -1.69 -5.33 -15.06
CA GLU A 174 -3.12 -5.65 -15.09
C GLU A 174 -4.04 -4.40 -15.13
N ALA A 175 -3.50 -3.18 -15.25
CA ALA A 175 -4.28 -1.95 -15.16
C ALA A 175 -5.50 -1.91 -16.11
N ARG A 176 -5.34 -2.34 -17.36
CA ARG A 176 -6.44 -2.39 -18.33
C ARG A 176 -7.57 -3.34 -17.90
N VAL A 177 -7.23 -4.47 -17.29
CA VAL A 177 -8.22 -5.43 -16.78
C VAL A 177 -8.94 -4.85 -15.57
N ILE A 178 -8.18 -4.21 -14.67
CA ILE A 178 -8.73 -3.51 -13.50
C ILE A 178 -9.73 -2.44 -13.97
N GLU A 179 -9.33 -1.57 -14.89
CA GLU A 179 -10.20 -0.52 -15.45
C GLU A 179 -11.48 -1.11 -16.07
N THR A 180 -11.34 -2.18 -16.86
CA THR A 180 -12.50 -2.86 -17.47
C THR A 180 -13.49 -3.36 -16.42
N LEU A 181 -13.01 -3.91 -15.30
CA LEU A 181 -13.85 -4.41 -14.21
C LEU A 181 -14.54 -3.26 -13.46
N VAL A 182 -13.78 -2.21 -13.17
CA VAL A 182 -14.29 -0.99 -12.49
C VAL A 182 -15.41 -0.35 -13.32
N ASP A 183 -15.21 -0.20 -14.63
CA ASP A 183 -16.22 0.35 -15.55
C ASP A 183 -17.50 -0.49 -15.63
N GLN A 184 -17.43 -1.78 -15.27
CA GLN A 184 -18.59 -2.67 -15.13
C GLN A 184 -19.20 -2.64 -13.71
N GLY A 185 -18.69 -1.79 -12.82
CA GLY A 185 -19.16 -1.62 -11.45
C GLY A 185 -18.63 -2.67 -10.46
N VAL A 186 -17.68 -3.51 -10.88
CA VAL A 186 -17.02 -4.50 -10.01
C VAL A 186 -16.04 -3.79 -9.08
N ILE A 187 -16.03 -4.17 -7.81
CA ILE A 187 -15.08 -3.67 -6.82
C ILE A 187 -13.79 -4.49 -6.95
N THR A 188 -12.69 -3.82 -7.26
CA THR A 188 -11.39 -4.50 -7.43
C THR A 188 -10.51 -4.31 -6.21
N VAL A 189 -9.96 -5.41 -5.68
CA VAL A 189 -8.82 -5.39 -4.78
C VAL A 189 -7.58 -5.65 -5.62
N SER A 190 -6.62 -4.72 -5.65
CA SER A 190 -5.48 -4.79 -6.57
C SER A 190 -4.24 -4.17 -5.97
N VAL A 191 -3.07 -4.46 -6.57
CA VAL A 191 -1.78 -3.90 -6.13
C VAL A 191 -1.51 -4.19 -4.64
N GLY A 192 -1.91 -5.38 -4.18
CA GLY A 192 -1.75 -5.78 -2.80
C GLY A 192 -0.26 -5.82 -2.41
N GLY A 193 0.09 -5.23 -1.27
CA GLY A 193 1.49 -5.07 -0.87
C GLY A 193 2.30 -4.07 -1.68
N GLY A 194 1.68 -3.33 -2.61
CA GLY A 194 2.39 -2.56 -3.63
C GLY A 194 2.56 -3.30 -4.96
N GLY A 195 2.05 -4.53 -5.07
CA GLY A 195 2.14 -5.37 -6.25
C GLY A 195 3.45 -6.17 -6.35
N ILE A 196 3.43 -7.23 -7.14
CA ILE A 196 4.60 -8.08 -7.42
C ILE A 196 5.57 -7.29 -8.32
N PRO A 197 6.77 -6.94 -7.85
CA PRO A 197 7.76 -6.23 -8.66
C PRO A 197 8.28 -7.09 -9.81
N VAL A 198 8.15 -6.57 -11.03
CA VAL A 198 8.66 -7.22 -12.24
C VAL A 198 9.42 -6.22 -13.11
N VAL A 199 10.39 -6.72 -13.88
CA VAL A 199 11.07 -5.95 -14.93
C VAL A 199 10.71 -6.51 -16.30
N GLU A 200 10.68 -5.63 -17.31
CA GLU A 200 10.52 -6.04 -18.69
C GLU A 200 11.84 -6.59 -19.24
N THR A 201 11.78 -7.79 -19.81
CA THR A 201 12.89 -8.48 -20.47
C THR A 201 12.55 -8.74 -21.94
N ALA A 202 13.53 -9.22 -22.72
CA ALA A 202 13.30 -9.57 -24.12
C ALA A 202 12.23 -10.67 -24.32
N THR A 203 11.96 -11.48 -23.28
CA THR A 203 11.06 -12.63 -23.34
C THR A 203 9.75 -12.45 -22.57
N GLY A 204 9.58 -11.33 -21.86
CA GLY A 204 8.39 -11.07 -21.06
C GLY A 204 8.70 -10.35 -19.76
N LEU A 205 8.05 -10.74 -18.68
CA LEU A 205 8.24 -10.18 -17.35
C LEU A 205 9.03 -11.16 -16.47
N GLU A 206 9.94 -10.62 -15.67
CA GLU A 206 10.70 -11.40 -14.68
C GLU A 206 10.58 -10.75 -13.31
N GLY A 207 10.33 -11.57 -12.29
CA GLY A 207 10.25 -11.12 -10.90
C GLY A 207 11.58 -10.58 -10.39
N ARG A 208 11.51 -9.61 -9.47
CA ARG A 208 12.67 -9.07 -8.76
C ARG A 208 12.40 -9.05 -7.27
N GLU A 209 13.34 -9.48 -6.44
CA GLU A 209 13.15 -9.43 -4.99
C GLU A 209 13.20 -7.99 -4.46
N ALA A 210 12.03 -7.36 -4.41
CA ALA A 210 11.82 -6.00 -3.94
C ALA A 210 10.45 -5.88 -3.25
N VAL A 211 10.22 -4.77 -2.55
CA VAL A 211 8.88 -4.41 -2.07
C VAL A 211 8.58 -2.98 -2.47
N ILE A 212 7.69 -2.81 -3.43
CA ILE A 212 7.24 -1.50 -3.88
C ILE A 212 6.47 -0.81 -2.74
N ASP A 213 6.57 0.50 -2.63
CA ASP A 213 5.75 1.23 -1.68
C ASP A 213 4.29 1.26 -2.14
N LYS A 214 3.38 0.73 -1.32
CA LYS A 214 1.95 0.65 -1.66
C LYS A 214 1.32 2.01 -1.90
N ASP A 215 1.79 3.08 -1.26
CA ASP A 215 1.20 4.42 -1.42
C ASP A 215 1.51 4.91 -2.85
N PHE A 216 2.76 4.76 -3.32
CA PHE A 216 3.13 5.03 -4.73
C PHE A 216 2.49 4.06 -5.74
N ALA A 217 2.37 2.78 -5.40
CA ALA A 217 1.74 1.82 -6.32
C ALA A 217 0.24 2.09 -6.50
N SER A 218 -0.42 2.54 -5.43
CA SER A 218 -1.82 2.96 -5.45
C SER A 218 -2.00 4.26 -6.21
N GLU A 219 -1.09 5.21 -6.04
CA GLU A 219 -1.03 6.41 -6.87
C GLU A 219 -0.91 6.06 -8.34
N LYS A 220 0.05 5.20 -8.71
CA LYS A 220 0.26 4.80 -10.11
C LYS A 220 -0.98 4.13 -10.69
N LEU A 221 -1.70 3.33 -9.89
CA LEU A 221 -2.97 2.75 -10.30
C LEU A 221 -4.01 3.83 -10.55
N ALA A 222 -4.18 4.74 -9.60
CA ALA A 222 -5.14 5.83 -9.67
C ALA A 222 -4.90 6.73 -10.89
N GLU A 223 -3.64 7.03 -11.20
CA GLU A 223 -3.25 7.75 -12.41
C GLU A 223 -3.70 6.98 -13.67
N ILE A 224 -3.30 5.71 -13.81
CA ILE A 224 -3.51 4.93 -15.04
C ILE A 224 -5.00 4.70 -15.33
N ILE A 225 -5.82 4.46 -14.30
CA ILE A 225 -7.27 4.18 -14.46
C ILE A 225 -8.13 5.45 -14.48
N ASP A 226 -7.49 6.62 -14.59
CA ASP A 226 -8.15 7.93 -14.64
C ASP A 226 -9.01 8.22 -13.40
N ALA A 227 -8.58 7.79 -12.20
CA ALA A 227 -9.36 7.98 -10.97
C ALA A 227 -9.59 9.48 -10.66
N ASP A 228 -10.70 9.76 -9.99
CA ASP A 228 -11.08 11.12 -9.56
C ASP A 228 -10.54 11.45 -8.16
N LEU A 229 -10.32 10.41 -7.35
CA LEU A 229 -9.94 10.54 -5.96
C LEU A 229 -8.99 9.40 -5.55
N LEU A 230 -7.84 9.77 -5.00
CA LEU A 230 -6.94 8.87 -4.27
C LEU A 230 -7.08 9.13 -2.77
N ILE A 231 -7.39 8.09 -2.00
CA ILE A 231 -7.45 8.14 -0.54
C ILE A 231 -6.35 7.24 0.03
N VAL A 232 -5.45 7.80 0.80
CA VAL A 232 -4.37 7.08 1.49
C VAL A 232 -4.72 7.00 2.97
N LEU A 233 -5.05 5.79 3.45
CA LEU A 233 -5.42 5.57 4.84
C LEU A 233 -4.18 5.39 5.73
N THR A 234 -4.19 6.07 6.88
CA THR A 234 -3.11 6.04 7.86
C THR A 234 -3.67 5.98 9.29
N GLY A 235 -2.80 5.99 10.30
CA GLY A 235 -3.18 5.94 11.72
C GLY A 235 -3.54 7.29 12.35
N VAL A 236 -3.67 8.34 11.54
CA VAL A 236 -3.99 9.71 11.99
C VAL A 236 -5.06 10.30 11.07
N ASP A 237 -5.92 11.13 11.63
CA ASP A 237 -7.03 11.81 10.95
C ASP A 237 -6.56 12.82 9.90
N ASN A 238 -5.41 13.46 10.12
CA ASN A 238 -4.83 14.44 9.23
C ASN A 238 -3.30 14.31 9.17
N VAL A 239 -2.71 14.92 8.15
CA VAL A 239 -1.29 15.26 8.12
C VAL A 239 -1.06 16.46 9.04
N TYR A 240 0.04 16.43 9.77
CA TYR A 240 0.42 17.48 10.71
C TYR A 240 1.82 18.01 10.38
N VAL A 241 2.00 19.32 10.46
CA VAL A 241 3.33 19.95 10.57
C VAL A 241 3.64 20.20 12.03
N ASN A 242 4.94 20.26 12.38
CA ASN A 242 5.38 20.29 13.77
C ASN A 242 4.80 19.11 14.59
N TYR A 243 4.76 17.93 13.99
CA TYR A 243 4.16 16.74 14.61
C TYR A 243 4.76 16.44 15.98
N GLN A 244 3.90 16.21 16.98
CA GLN A 244 4.23 15.99 18.39
C GLN A 244 5.00 17.14 19.07
N LYS A 245 4.89 18.37 18.53
CA LYS A 245 5.44 19.58 19.15
C LYS A 245 4.31 20.49 19.68
N PRO A 246 4.61 21.44 20.59
CA PRO A 246 3.59 22.37 21.13
C PRO A 246 2.89 23.23 20.07
N ASP A 247 3.55 23.49 18.95
CA ASP A 247 3.06 24.26 17.81
C ASP A 247 2.60 23.37 16.65
N GLN A 248 2.17 22.13 16.96
CA GLN A 248 1.59 21.21 15.98
C GLN A 248 0.40 21.87 15.28
N LYS A 249 0.41 21.84 13.94
CA LYS A 249 -0.67 22.36 13.11
C LYS A 249 -1.22 21.25 12.23
N LYS A 250 -2.55 21.09 12.28
CA LYS A 250 -3.33 20.20 11.43
C LYS A 250 -3.40 20.78 10.01
N LEU A 251 -3.12 19.97 8.99
CA LEU A 251 -3.32 20.34 7.59
C LEU A 251 -4.69 19.87 7.12
N GLU A 252 -5.50 20.77 6.58
CA GLU A 252 -6.82 20.50 6.03
C GLU A 252 -6.73 20.50 4.50
N THR A 253 -7.32 21.48 3.81
CA THR A 253 -7.09 21.68 2.37
C THR A 253 -5.77 22.41 2.15
N VAL A 254 -4.89 21.84 1.32
CA VAL A 254 -3.55 22.35 1.01
C VAL A 254 -3.22 22.14 -0.46
N THR A 255 -2.43 23.03 -1.03
CA THR A 255 -1.94 22.94 -2.41
C THR A 255 -0.70 22.05 -2.52
N VAL A 256 -0.40 21.58 -3.73
CA VAL A 256 0.87 20.89 -4.03
C VAL A 256 2.08 21.76 -3.66
N SER A 257 2.06 23.06 -3.95
CA SER A 257 3.18 23.95 -3.61
C SER A 257 3.41 24.06 -2.10
N GLU A 258 2.35 24.16 -1.29
CA GLU A 258 2.46 24.17 0.18
C GLU A 258 3.03 22.84 0.71
N MET A 259 2.57 21.70 0.18
CA MET A 259 3.08 20.41 0.60
C MET A 259 4.56 20.20 0.25
N LYS A 260 5.00 20.68 -0.92
CA LYS A 260 6.43 20.67 -1.31
C LYS A 260 7.27 21.54 -0.38
N GLN A 261 6.79 22.72 0.01
CA GLN A 261 7.47 23.55 1.00
C GLN A 261 7.65 22.78 2.33
N TYR A 262 6.61 22.10 2.82
CA TYR A 262 6.71 21.31 4.05
C TYR A 262 7.66 20.10 3.94
N ILE A 263 7.81 19.51 2.75
CA ILE A 263 8.84 18.50 2.48
C ILE A 263 10.24 19.11 2.60
N ASP A 264 10.49 20.28 1.99
CA ASP A 264 11.77 20.98 2.04
C ASP A 264 12.15 21.38 3.48
N GLU A 265 11.15 21.73 4.28
CA GLU A 265 11.26 21.99 5.72
C GLU A 265 11.43 20.71 6.57
N LYS A 266 11.41 19.52 5.95
CA LYS A 266 11.53 18.20 6.61
C LYS A 266 10.46 17.95 7.67
N GLN A 267 9.23 18.40 7.41
CA GLN A 267 8.10 18.23 8.35
C GLN A 267 7.58 16.79 8.41
N PHE A 268 7.86 15.96 7.40
CA PHE A 268 7.33 14.60 7.28
C PHE A 268 8.41 13.53 7.44
N ALA A 269 8.11 12.51 8.24
CA ALA A 269 9.06 11.42 8.51
C ALA A 269 9.22 10.47 7.30
N PRO A 270 10.46 10.12 6.90
CA PRO A 270 10.75 9.34 5.69
C PRO A 270 10.21 7.91 5.68
N GLY A 271 10.00 7.32 6.87
CA GLY A 271 9.51 5.94 7.00
C GLY A 271 7.99 5.80 7.14
N SER A 272 7.23 6.90 7.11
CA SER A 272 5.78 6.84 7.39
C SER A 272 4.96 7.84 6.57
N MET A 273 5.06 9.13 6.90
CA MET A 273 4.20 10.17 6.34
C MET A 273 4.73 10.72 5.02
N LEU A 274 6.06 10.84 4.87
CA LEU A 274 6.65 11.41 3.66
C LEU A 274 6.25 10.64 2.38
N PRO A 275 6.33 9.28 2.31
CA PRO A 275 5.91 8.57 1.10
C PRO A 275 4.43 8.77 0.75
N LYS A 276 3.57 8.99 1.75
CA LYS A 276 2.12 9.24 1.53
C LYS A 276 1.90 10.60 0.90
N VAL A 277 2.60 11.60 1.43
CA VAL A 277 2.56 12.96 0.91
C VAL A 277 3.12 12.98 -0.51
N GLU A 278 4.27 12.35 -0.75
CA GLU A 278 4.88 12.31 -2.08
C GLU A 278 4.00 11.58 -3.10
N ALA A 279 3.37 10.46 -2.73
CA ALA A 279 2.40 9.78 -3.58
C ALA A 279 1.16 10.65 -3.84
N ALA A 280 0.61 11.30 -2.82
CA ALA A 280 -0.55 12.18 -2.99
C ALA A 280 -0.24 13.39 -3.90
N ILE A 281 0.96 13.99 -3.76
CA ILE A 281 1.45 15.04 -4.67
C ILE A 281 1.55 14.50 -6.09
N ALA A 282 2.21 13.35 -6.29
CA ALA A 282 2.41 12.76 -7.62
C ALA A 282 1.07 12.53 -8.35
N PHE A 283 0.05 12.02 -7.64
CA PHE A 283 -1.28 11.83 -8.19
C PHE A 283 -1.91 13.14 -8.67
N VAL A 284 -1.87 14.19 -7.84
CA VAL A 284 -2.50 15.48 -8.14
C VAL A 284 -1.75 16.21 -9.25
N GLU A 285 -0.42 16.08 -9.32
CA GLU A 285 0.37 16.62 -10.44
C GLU A 285 0.06 15.90 -11.75
N ALA A 286 -0.11 14.58 -11.72
CA ALA A 286 -0.51 13.81 -12.90
C ALA A 286 -1.96 14.11 -13.31
N LYS A 287 -2.84 14.42 -12.34
CA LYS A 287 -4.26 14.71 -12.55
C LYS A 287 -4.71 15.98 -11.81
N PRO A 288 -4.49 17.18 -12.39
CA PRO A 288 -4.79 18.46 -11.72
C PRO A 288 -6.27 18.69 -11.33
N ASN A 289 -7.20 17.99 -11.99
CA ASN A 289 -8.64 18.07 -11.67
C ASN A 289 -9.08 17.06 -10.60
N ALA A 290 -8.20 16.16 -10.19
CA ALA A 290 -8.46 15.15 -9.15
C ALA A 290 -8.01 15.66 -7.78
N LYS A 291 -8.40 14.94 -6.72
CA LYS A 291 -7.96 15.23 -5.34
C LYS A 291 -7.23 14.03 -4.76
N ALA A 292 -6.22 14.27 -3.93
CA ALA A 292 -5.67 13.24 -3.03
C ALA A 292 -6.03 13.55 -1.58
N ILE A 293 -6.35 12.52 -0.80
CA ILE A 293 -6.75 12.67 0.59
C ILE A 293 -5.93 11.73 1.46
N ILE A 294 -5.37 12.25 2.55
CA ILE A 294 -4.69 11.46 3.58
C ILE A 294 -5.46 11.59 4.88
N THR A 295 -5.95 10.46 5.42
CA THR A 295 -6.82 10.43 6.60
C THR A 295 -6.79 9.06 7.28
N SER A 296 -7.51 8.88 8.39
CA SER A 296 -7.67 7.58 9.04
C SER A 296 -8.90 6.83 8.57
N LEU A 297 -8.93 5.51 8.81
CA LEU A 297 -10.09 4.67 8.48
C LEU A 297 -11.34 5.13 9.24
N GLU A 298 -11.19 5.46 10.52
CA GLU A 298 -12.26 5.91 11.41
C GLU A 298 -12.84 7.26 10.97
N ASN A 299 -12.02 8.08 10.29
CA ASN A 299 -12.40 9.39 9.82
C ASN A 299 -13.17 9.37 8.47
N ILE A 300 -13.37 8.20 7.86
CA ILE A 300 -14.10 8.08 6.56
C ILE A 300 -15.51 8.67 6.64
N GLU A 301 -16.22 8.51 7.75
CA GLU A 301 -17.56 9.11 7.88
C GLU A 301 -17.53 10.63 7.81
N ASN A 302 -16.59 11.25 8.53
CA ASN A 302 -16.44 12.71 8.53
C ASN A 302 -15.89 13.20 7.18
N LEU A 303 -15.00 12.45 6.55
CA LEU A 303 -14.55 12.72 5.20
C LEU A 303 -15.73 12.81 4.23
N LEU A 304 -16.61 11.81 4.27
CA LEU A 304 -17.77 11.71 3.37
C LEU A 304 -18.87 12.74 3.68
N ALA A 305 -18.98 13.18 4.93
CA ALA A 305 -20.00 14.14 5.36
C ALA A 305 -19.57 15.61 5.25
N SER A 306 -18.31 15.91 5.52
CA SER A 306 -17.81 17.28 5.69
C SER A 306 -16.42 17.53 5.10
N GLU A 307 -15.92 16.64 4.24
CA GLU A 307 -14.58 16.76 3.63
C GLU A 307 -13.45 16.86 4.70
N GLU A 308 -13.60 16.14 5.82
CA GLU A 308 -12.58 16.12 6.87
C GLU A 308 -11.40 15.17 6.53
N GLY A 309 -10.18 15.67 6.73
CA GLY A 309 -8.92 15.01 6.39
C GLY A 309 -7.94 16.02 5.80
N THR A 310 -6.75 15.56 5.38
CA THR A 310 -5.85 16.42 4.59
C THR A 310 -6.14 16.23 3.11
N ILE A 311 -6.66 17.27 2.47
CA ILE A 311 -7.03 17.28 1.05
C ILE A 311 -5.97 18.04 0.28
N ILE A 312 -5.27 17.33 -0.61
CA ILE A 312 -4.24 17.87 -1.47
C ILE A 312 -4.85 18.13 -2.85
N VAL A 313 -4.69 19.36 -3.33
CA VAL A 313 -5.22 19.84 -4.62
C VAL A 313 -4.13 20.54 -5.42
N ALA A 314 -4.35 20.67 -6.73
CA ALA A 314 -3.49 21.48 -7.59
C ALA A 314 -3.52 22.96 -7.16
N ASP A 315 -2.52 23.72 -7.59
CA ASP A 315 -2.39 25.16 -7.31
C ASP A 315 -3.49 26.02 -7.97
#